data_AF-A0A3S1RI38-F1
#
_entry.id   AF-A0A3S1RI38-F1
#
_cell.length_a   1.000
_cell.length_b   1.000
_cell.length_c   1.000
_cell.angle_alpha   90.00
_cell.angle_beta   90.00
_cell.angle_gamma   90.00
#
_symmetry.space_group_name_H-M   'P 1'
#
loop_
_entity.id
_entity.type
_entity.pdbx_description
1 polymer ?
#
loop_
_entity_poly.entity_id
_entity_poly.type
_entity_poly.pdbx_seq_one_letter_code
_entity_poly.pdbx_strand_id
1 'polypeptide(L)'
;MAGQLVGRILRSPHAHAVIKSIDTSKAEKLAGVKAVITAKDLPDLTDGDAAMYDILDNSMARKKALYDGHAVAAVAAIDARIARQALKLIEVEYEVLPHVTDVDEAAHHHAPLINDQVFTEGLEEKPAKPSNVTKRTQFGHGDVHKGFAEADFVVERSFKTEQTHQGYIEPHACVASVNADGTADLWV
;
A
#
# COMPACT_ATOMS: atom_id res chain seq x y z
N MET A 1 -3.26 21.08 20.23
CA MET A 1 -3.04 22.51 19.91
C MET A 1 -4.39 23.20 19.72
N ALA A 2 -4.48 24.51 19.94
CA ALA A 2 -5.73 25.23 19.67
C ALA A 2 -6.08 25.12 18.17
N GLY A 3 -7.33 24.78 17.84
CA GLY A 3 -7.76 24.60 16.45
C GLY A 3 -7.32 23.28 15.78
N GLN A 4 -6.72 22.34 16.52
CA GLN A 4 -6.33 21.04 15.99
C GLN A 4 -7.54 20.25 15.46
N LEU A 5 -7.39 19.69 14.26
CA LEU A 5 -8.37 18.80 13.64
C LEU A 5 -8.02 17.33 13.90
N VAL A 6 -9.00 16.46 13.72
CA VAL A 6 -8.84 15.02 13.77
C VAL A 6 -8.91 14.43 12.37
N GLY A 7 -7.80 13.81 11.96
CA GLY A 7 -7.68 13.02 10.74
C GLY A 7 -8.22 11.60 10.91
N ARG A 8 -8.96 11.09 9.93
CA ARG A 8 -9.33 9.67 9.82
C ARG A 8 -9.26 9.21 8.36
N ILE A 9 -8.88 7.97 8.15
CA ILE A 9 -8.70 7.37 6.82
C ILE A 9 -9.85 6.40 6.56
N LEU A 10 -10.51 6.54 5.41
CA LEU A 10 -11.36 5.50 4.84
C LEU A 10 -10.45 4.46 4.18
N ARG A 11 -10.63 3.20 4.57
CA ARG A 11 -9.84 2.08 4.06
C ARG A 11 -10.72 1.16 3.20
N SER A 12 -10.14 0.61 2.14
CA SER A 12 -10.80 -0.38 1.31
C SER A 12 -11.09 -1.64 2.13
N PRO A 13 -12.27 -2.25 1.99
CA PRO A 13 -12.59 -3.54 2.60
C PRO A 13 -12.23 -4.74 1.68
N HIS A 14 -11.49 -4.51 0.59
CA HIS A 14 -11.25 -5.52 -0.45
C HIS A 14 -9.76 -5.81 -0.62
N ALA A 15 -9.42 -7.10 -0.67
CA ALA A 15 -8.04 -7.55 -0.92
C ALA A 15 -7.53 -7.19 -2.33
N HIS A 16 -8.41 -7.14 -3.33
CA HIS A 16 -8.09 -6.69 -4.67
C HIS A 16 -9.36 -6.16 -5.34
N ALA A 17 -9.37 -4.89 -5.75
CA ALA A 17 -10.51 -4.31 -6.45
C ALA A 17 -10.10 -3.10 -7.28
N VAL A 18 -10.77 -2.89 -8.41
CA VAL A 18 -10.71 -1.62 -9.15
C VAL A 18 -11.64 -0.62 -8.47
N ILE A 19 -11.15 0.59 -8.24
CA ILE A 19 -11.95 1.70 -7.73
C ILE A 19 -12.63 2.36 -8.94
N LYS A 20 -13.94 2.14 -9.10
CA LYS A 20 -14.71 2.70 -10.21
C LYS A 20 -14.99 4.19 -9.98
N SER A 21 -15.40 4.54 -8.76
CA SER A 21 -15.74 5.91 -8.40
C SER A 21 -15.62 6.13 -6.89
N ILE A 22 -15.38 7.38 -6.49
CA ILE A 22 -15.41 7.85 -5.09
C ILE A 22 -16.27 9.12 -5.07
N ASP A 23 -17.35 9.10 -4.30
CA ASP A 23 -18.19 10.28 -4.02
C ASP A 23 -17.99 10.75 -2.57
N THR A 24 -17.40 11.92 -2.42
CA THR A 24 -17.13 12.59 -1.14
C THR A 24 -18.17 13.66 -0.79
N SER A 25 -19.13 13.93 -1.68
CA SER A 25 -19.97 15.14 -1.63
C SER A 25 -20.82 15.25 -0.37
N LYS A 26 -21.29 14.12 0.19
CA LYS A 26 -22.04 14.09 1.44
C LYS A 26 -21.14 14.34 2.65
N ALA A 27 -19.92 13.78 2.64
CA ALA A 27 -18.94 13.97 3.71
C ALA A 27 -18.45 15.43 3.78
N GLU A 28 -18.19 16.05 2.63
CA GLU A 28 -17.77 17.46 2.53
C GLU A 28 -18.82 18.44 3.08
N LYS A 29 -20.11 18.13 2.89
CA LYS A 29 -21.23 18.95 3.37
C LYS A 29 -21.54 18.75 4.87
N LEU A 30 -20.93 17.76 5.52
CA LEU A 30 -21.19 17.50 6.94
C LEU A 30 -20.60 18.62 7.80
N ALA A 31 -21.44 19.23 8.64
CA ALA A 31 -21.01 20.29 9.55
C ALA A 31 -19.84 19.82 10.44
N GLY A 32 -18.75 20.59 10.44
CA GLY A 32 -17.53 20.29 11.20
C GLY A 32 -16.45 19.54 10.40
N VAL A 33 -16.75 19.03 9.21
CA VAL A 33 -15.72 18.59 8.25
C VAL A 33 -15.04 19.82 7.65
N LYS A 34 -13.72 19.75 7.54
CA LYS A 34 -12.88 20.84 7.01
C LYS A 34 -12.19 20.47 5.70
N ALA A 35 -11.88 19.18 5.52
CA ALA A 35 -11.35 18.66 4.27
C ALA A 35 -11.71 17.19 4.12
N VAL A 36 -11.92 16.78 2.88
CA VAL A 36 -11.90 15.39 2.43
C VAL A 36 -10.89 15.31 1.30
N ILE A 37 -9.97 14.37 1.35
CA ILE A 37 -8.96 14.18 0.31
C ILE A 37 -9.01 12.75 -0.23
N THR A 38 -8.68 12.61 -1.51
CA THR A 38 -8.55 11.35 -2.24
C THR A 38 -7.24 11.35 -3.03
N ALA A 39 -7.00 10.29 -3.82
CA ALA A 39 -5.88 10.26 -4.76
C ALA A 39 -5.86 11.45 -5.75
N LYS A 40 -7.00 12.08 -6.02
CA LYS A 40 -7.08 13.25 -6.92
C LYS A 40 -6.33 14.47 -6.38
N ASP A 41 -6.19 14.56 -5.07
CA ASP A 41 -5.50 15.66 -4.37
C ASP A 41 -3.99 15.41 -4.22
N LEU A 42 -3.53 14.22 -4.62
CA LEU A 42 -2.13 13.79 -4.57
C LEU A 42 -1.66 13.52 -6.00
N PRO A 43 -1.29 14.54 -6.79
CA PRO A 43 -0.85 14.33 -8.16
C PRO A 43 0.41 13.47 -8.22
N ASP A 44 0.60 12.77 -9.34
CA ASP A 44 1.84 12.06 -9.63
C ASP A 44 2.96 13.05 -9.97
N LEU A 45 3.92 13.17 -9.06
CA LEU A 45 5.11 14.03 -9.16
C LEU A 45 6.39 13.19 -9.08
N THR A 46 6.30 11.91 -9.45
CA THR A 46 7.40 10.95 -9.29
C THR A 46 8.39 10.97 -10.45
N ASP A 47 8.08 11.71 -11.52
CA ASP A 47 8.88 11.82 -12.75
C ASP A 47 9.27 10.44 -13.34
N GLY A 48 8.41 9.44 -13.16
CA GLY A 48 8.62 8.08 -13.64
C GLY A 48 9.47 7.20 -12.73
N ASP A 49 9.86 7.67 -11.54
CA ASP A 49 10.49 6.84 -10.51
C ASP A 49 9.47 5.83 -9.95
N ALA A 50 9.70 4.55 -10.25
CA ALA A 50 8.80 3.47 -9.86
C ALA A 50 8.68 3.30 -8.34
N ALA A 51 9.78 3.48 -7.59
CA ALA A 51 9.76 3.31 -6.14
C ALA A 51 8.99 4.45 -5.46
N MET A 52 9.14 5.68 -5.95
CA MET A 52 8.34 6.81 -5.48
C MET A 52 6.87 6.67 -5.88
N TYR A 53 6.58 6.11 -7.06
CA TYR A 53 5.22 5.81 -7.48
C TYR A 53 4.56 4.77 -6.58
N ASP A 54 5.27 3.71 -6.20
CA ASP A 54 4.75 2.70 -5.26
C ASP A 54 4.40 3.32 -3.89
N ILE A 55 5.24 4.23 -3.37
CA ILE A 55 4.94 4.98 -2.14
C ILE A 55 3.68 5.84 -2.32
N LEU A 56 3.59 6.52 -3.46
CA LEU A 56 2.50 7.42 -3.78
C LEU A 56 1.16 6.68 -3.95
N ASP A 57 1.14 5.52 -4.61
CA ASP A 57 -0.05 4.67 -4.79
C ASP A 57 -0.45 4.01 -3.47
N ASN A 58 0.53 3.61 -2.64
CA ASN A 58 0.26 3.05 -1.31
C ASN A 58 -0.22 4.10 -0.29
N SER A 59 0.14 5.37 -0.46
CA SER A 59 -0.32 6.47 0.40
C SER A 59 -1.82 6.71 0.27
N MET A 60 -2.36 6.59 -0.95
CA MET A 60 -3.78 6.65 -1.22
C MET A 60 -4.06 5.94 -2.55
N ALA A 61 -4.86 4.88 -2.48
CA ALA A 61 -5.23 4.05 -3.61
C ALA A 61 -5.80 4.88 -4.76
N ARG A 62 -5.23 4.71 -5.95
CA ARG A 62 -5.59 5.49 -7.14
C ARG A 62 -6.56 4.71 -8.02
N LYS A 63 -6.05 3.69 -8.70
CA LYS A 63 -6.80 2.87 -9.66
C LYS A 63 -7.36 1.60 -9.00
N LYS A 64 -6.58 0.99 -8.11
CA LYS A 64 -6.90 -0.28 -7.47
C LYS A 64 -6.65 -0.21 -5.97
N ALA A 65 -7.53 -0.85 -5.20
CA ALA A 65 -7.18 -1.32 -3.87
C ALA A 65 -6.43 -2.65 -4.02
N LEU A 66 -5.26 -2.77 -3.36
CA LEU A 66 -4.35 -3.91 -3.51
C LEU A 66 -4.28 -4.79 -2.25
N TYR A 67 -4.99 -4.41 -1.18
CA TYR A 67 -5.11 -5.16 0.06
C TYR A 67 -6.27 -4.61 0.91
N ASP A 68 -6.82 -5.46 1.79
CA ASP A 68 -7.79 -5.02 2.80
C ASP A 68 -7.10 -4.06 3.77
N GLY A 69 -7.64 -2.86 3.90
CA GLY A 69 -7.02 -1.77 4.65
C GLY A 69 -6.34 -0.70 3.79
N HIS A 70 -6.25 -0.84 2.46
CA HIS A 70 -5.61 0.16 1.60
C HIS A 70 -6.33 1.52 1.74
N ALA A 71 -5.60 2.62 1.95
CA ALA A 71 -6.19 3.95 2.14
C ALA A 71 -6.88 4.41 0.84
N VAL A 72 -8.09 4.97 0.91
CA VAL A 72 -8.90 5.35 -0.27
C VAL A 72 -9.32 6.82 -0.22
N ALA A 73 -9.63 7.31 0.98
CA ALA A 73 -9.89 8.71 1.24
C ALA A 73 -9.46 9.06 2.66
N ALA A 74 -9.29 10.34 2.96
CA ALA A 74 -9.09 10.82 4.33
C ALA A 74 -9.96 12.04 4.62
N VAL A 75 -10.34 12.20 5.89
CA VAL A 75 -11.16 13.31 6.38
C VAL A 75 -10.42 14.02 7.49
N ALA A 76 -10.42 15.35 7.47
CA ALA A 76 -10.09 16.20 8.60
C ALA A 76 -11.36 16.89 9.13
N ALA A 77 -11.67 16.68 10.41
CA ALA A 77 -12.84 17.29 11.06
C ALA A 77 -12.48 17.88 12.43
N ILE A 78 -13.36 18.72 12.97
CA ILE A 78 -13.14 19.40 14.26
C ILE A 78 -13.05 18.44 15.47
N ASP A 79 -13.54 17.21 15.33
CA ASP A 79 -13.41 16.18 16.35
C ASP A 79 -13.48 14.75 15.77
N ALA A 80 -13.14 13.77 16.60
CA ALA A 80 -13.08 12.35 16.21
C ALA A 80 -14.45 11.71 15.95
N ARG A 81 -15.54 12.27 16.47
CA ARG A 81 -16.90 11.76 16.23
C ARG A 81 -17.35 12.19 14.84
N ILE A 82 -17.19 13.45 14.48
CA ILE A 82 -17.55 13.98 13.16
C ILE A 82 -16.69 13.33 12.08
N ALA A 83 -15.38 13.17 12.31
CA ALA A 83 -14.51 12.46 11.36
C ALA A 83 -15.03 11.04 11.05
N ARG A 84 -15.43 10.29 12.09
CA ARG A 84 -16.02 8.94 11.91
C ARG A 84 -17.37 8.96 11.20
N GLN A 85 -18.20 9.98 11.43
CA GLN A 85 -19.48 10.12 10.73
C GLN A 85 -19.24 10.44 9.24
N ALA A 86 -18.30 11.33 8.94
CA ALA A 86 -17.94 11.72 7.59
C ALA A 86 -17.44 10.52 6.76
N LEU A 87 -16.60 9.64 7.33
CA LEU A 87 -16.16 8.43 6.62
C LEU A 87 -17.31 7.55 6.13
N LYS A 88 -18.42 7.48 6.89
CA LYS A 88 -19.60 6.69 6.51
C LYS A 88 -20.44 7.32 5.39
N LEU A 89 -20.19 8.59 5.07
CA LEU A 89 -20.86 9.33 4.02
C LEU A 89 -20.09 9.32 2.71
N ILE A 90 -18.86 8.81 2.70
CA ILE A 90 -18.08 8.61 1.48
C ILE A 90 -18.54 7.30 0.85
N GLU A 91 -18.97 7.38 -0.40
CA GLU A 91 -19.42 6.22 -1.18
C GLU A 91 -18.32 5.84 -2.17
N VAL A 92 -17.90 4.58 -2.13
CA VAL A 92 -16.88 4.05 -3.05
C VAL A 92 -17.47 2.87 -3.79
N GLU A 93 -17.41 2.94 -5.12
CA GLU A 93 -17.82 1.85 -5.99
C GLU A 93 -16.61 1.01 -6.36
N TYR A 94 -16.68 -0.29 -6.10
CA TYR A 94 -15.62 -1.24 -6.38
C TYR A 94 -16.09 -2.28 -7.40
N GLU A 95 -15.18 -2.65 -8.30
CA GLU A 95 -15.22 -3.92 -9.00
C GLU A 95 -14.22 -4.85 -8.32
N VAL A 96 -14.73 -5.83 -7.57
CA VAL A 96 -13.88 -6.79 -6.83
C VAL A 96 -13.21 -7.75 -7.82
N LEU A 97 -11.90 -7.92 -7.67
CA LEU A 97 -11.08 -8.78 -8.52
C LEU A 97 -10.65 -10.04 -7.77
N PRO A 98 -10.30 -11.12 -8.48
CA PRO A 98 -9.60 -12.26 -7.89
C PRO A 98 -8.30 -11.80 -7.20
N HIS A 99 -8.02 -12.35 -6.02
CA HIS A 99 -6.82 -12.03 -5.25
C HIS A 99 -6.06 -13.31 -4.90
N VAL A 100 -4.80 -13.16 -4.50
CA VAL A 100 -3.95 -14.23 -3.98
C VAL A 100 -3.20 -13.69 -2.77
N THR A 101 -3.14 -14.47 -1.69
CA THR A 101 -2.48 -14.07 -0.44
C THR A 101 -1.31 -14.97 -0.05
N ASP A 102 -1.19 -16.15 -0.67
CA ASP A 102 -0.02 -17.00 -0.51
C ASP A 102 1.05 -16.62 -1.53
N VAL A 103 2.29 -16.47 -1.06
CA VAL A 103 3.42 -16.00 -1.87
C VAL A 103 3.86 -17.05 -2.90
N ASP A 104 3.79 -18.34 -2.53
CA ASP A 104 4.17 -19.44 -3.42
C ASP A 104 3.13 -19.57 -4.54
N GLU A 105 1.84 -19.47 -4.19
CA GLU A 105 0.75 -19.42 -5.18
C GLU A 105 0.87 -18.20 -6.10
N ALA A 106 1.18 -17.02 -5.56
CA ALA A 106 1.28 -15.78 -6.32
C ALA A 106 2.37 -15.82 -7.39
N ALA A 107 3.46 -16.58 -7.16
CA ALA A 107 4.55 -16.72 -8.12
C ALA A 107 4.18 -17.57 -9.35
N HIS A 108 3.08 -18.32 -9.32
CA HIS A 108 2.64 -19.11 -10.46
C HIS A 108 2.06 -18.25 -11.58
N HIS A 109 2.32 -18.66 -12.83
CA HIS A 109 1.84 -17.95 -14.03
C HIS A 109 0.32 -17.81 -14.17
N HIS A 110 -0.46 -18.64 -13.47
CA HIS A 110 -1.92 -18.63 -13.50
C HIS A 110 -2.54 -17.83 -12.34
N ALA A 111 -1.72 -17.34 -11.41
CA ALA A 111 -2.20 -16.52 -10.32
C ALA A 111 -2.81 -15.20 -10.83
N PRO A 112 -3.82 -14.65 -10.14
CA PRO A 112 -4.29 -13.31 -10.43
C PRO A 112 -3.12 -12.31 -10.42
N LEU A 113 -2.97 -11.55 -11.50
CA LEU A 113 -1.99 -10.48 -11.55
C LEU A 113 -2.49 -9.31 -10.68
N ILE A 114 -1.72 -8.94 -9.66
CA ILE A 114 -2.13 -7.92 -8.68
C ILE A 114 -1.77 -6.52 -9.18
N ASN A 115 -0.51 -6.31 -9.56
CA ASN A 115 -0.03 -5.03 -10.07
C ASN A 115 0.59 -5.20 -11.46
N ASP A 116 -0.03 -4.59 -12.45
CA ASP A 116 0.35 -4.59 -13.86
C ASP A 116 1.51 -3.64 -14.18
N GLN A 117 1.96 -2.85 -13.20
CA GLN A 117 3.14 -2.00 -13.30
C GLN A 117 4.42 -2.71 -12.81
N VAL A 118 4.29 -3.87 -12.17
CA VAL A 118 5.43 -4.62 -11.62
C VAL A 118 6.01 -5.54 -12.69
N PHE A 119 7.28 -5.30 -13.03
CA PHE A 119 8.09 -6.16 -13.89
C PHE A 119 9.26 -6.70 -13.09
N THR A 120 9.48 -8.01 -13.14
CA THR A 120 10.52 -8.66 -12.32
C THR A 120 11.90 -8.08 -12.59
N GLU A 121 12.50 -7.52 -11.54
CA GLU A 121 13.87 -7.00 -11.57
C GLU A 121 14.92 -8.11 -11.36
N GLY A 122 16.17 -7.86 -11.76
CA GLY A 122 17.30 -8.77 -11.50
C GLY A 122 17.36 -10.00 -12.41
N LEU A 123 16.63 -9.98 -13.52
CA LEU A 123 16.79 -10.90 -14.63
C LEU A 123 17.84 -10.37 -15.63
N GLU A 124 18.47 -11.26 -16.39
CA GLU A 124 19.43 -10.87 -17.45
C GLU A 124 18.75 -10.05 -18.54
N GLU A 125 17.52 -10.43 -18.89
CA GLU A 125 16.68 -9.71 -19.85
C GLU A 125 15.46 -9.12 -19.16
N LYS A 126 15.06 -7.91 -19.58
CA LYS A 126 13.84 -7.28 -19.07
C LYS A 126 12.63 -8.11 -19.50
N PRO A 127 11.76 -8.55 -18.57
CA PRO A 127 10.60 -9.36 -18.92
C PRO A 127 9.62 -8.58 -19.80
N ALA A 128 9.02 -9.27 -20.78
CA ALA A 128 8.06 -8.70 -21.71
C ALA A 128 6.65 -8.48 -21.11
N LYS A 129 6.37 -9.10 -19.95
CA LYS A 129 5.07 -9.05 -19.27
C LYS A 129 5.27 -8.78 -17.78
N PRO A 130 4.31 -8.11 -17.12
CA PRO A 130 4.32 -7.96 -15.67
C PRO A 130 4.12 -9.31 -14.97
N SER A 131 4.52 -9.39 -13.70
CA SER A 131 4.32 -10.58 -12.86
C SER A 131 4.16 -10.18 -11.39
N ASN A 132 3.72 -11.13 -10.57
CA ASN A 132 3.66 -10.94 -9.11
C ASN A 132 5.05 -11.06 -8.44
N VAL A 133 6.09 -11.46 -9.18
CA VAL A 133 7.47 -11.52 -8.67
C VAL A 133 8.15 -10.17 -8.89
N THR A 134 8.38 -9.45 -7.80
CA THR A 134 8.97 -8.10 -7.86
C THR A 134 10.44 -8.13 -8.27
N LYS A 135 11.23 -9.06 -7.71
CA LYS A 135 12.69 -9.10 -7.90
C LYS A 135 13.26 -10.49 -7.71
N ARG A 136 14.19 -10.87 -8.59
CA ARG A 136 15.09 -12.01 -8.41
C ARG A 136 16.46 -11.49 -7.98
N THR A 137 16.97 -11.99 -6.87
CA THR A 137 18.35 -11.70 -6.45
C THR A 137 19.09 -13.02 -6.27
N GLN A 138 20.31 -13.10 -6.81
CA GLN A 138 21.16 -14.27 -6.70
C GLN A 138 22.44 -13.88 -5.97
N PHE A 139 22.70 -14.56 -4.85
CA PHE A 139 23.94 -14.43 -4.09
C PHE A 139 24.66 -15.77 -4.09
N GLY A 140 25.98 -15.74 -4.05
CA GLY A 140 26.79 -16.94 -3.99
C GLY A 140 28.24 -16.61 -3.70
N HIS A 141 28.97 -17.59 -3.15
CA HIS A 141 30.40 -17.48 -2.93
C HIS A 141 31.03 -18.87 -3.15
N GLY A 142 32.18 -18.90 -3.83
CA GLY A 142 32.86 -20.15 -4.18
C GLY A 142 32.15 -20.98 -5.25
N ASP A 143 32.60 -22.22 -5.40
CA ASP A 143 32.04 -23.19 -6.34
C ASP A 143 31.04 -24.11 -5.62
N VAL A 144 29.77 -23.74 -5.69
CA VAL A 144 28.66 -24.47 -5.06
C VAL A 144 28.54 -25.88 -5.64
N HIS A 145 28.72 -26.05 -6.96
CA HIS A 145 28.58 -27.36 -7.62
C HIS A 145 29.67 -28.33 -7.15
N LYS A 146 30.91 -27.87 -7.07
CA LYS A 146 32.02 -28.65 -6.51
C LYS A 146 31.76 -29.01 -5.05
N GLY A 147 31.31 -28.06 -4.25
CA GLY A 147 30.99 -28.28 -2.83
C GLY A 147 29.93 -29.39 -2.63
N PHE A 148 28.88 -29.40 -3.45
CA PHE A 148 27.88 -30.49 -3.43
C PHE A 148 28.45 -31.83 -3.91
N ALA A 149 29.32 -31.84 -4.92
CA ALA A 149 29.89 -33.07 -5.47
C ALA A 149 30.89 -33.76 -4.52
N GLU A 150 31.58 -32.99 -3.69
CA GLU A 150 32.58 -33.48 -2.73
C GLU A 150 31.99 -33.78 -1.34
N ALA A 151 30.70 -33.51 -1.11
CA ALA A 151 30.06 -33.69 0.19
C ALA A 151 29.80 -35.18 0.51
N ASP A 152 30.20 -35.62 1.71
CA ASP A 152 29.87 -36.96 2.20
C ASP A 152 28.36 -37.13 2.47
N PHE A 153 27.68 -36.05 2.88
CA PHE A 153 26.24 -36.02 3.14
C PHE A 153 25.64 -34.67 2.73
N VAL A 154 24.45 -34.73 2.12
CA VAL A 154 23.64 -33.56 1.77
C VAL A 154 22.33 -33.61 2.56
N VAL A 155 21.99 -32.51 3.23
CA VAL A 155 20.71 -32.36 3.94
C VAL A 155 19.94 -31.22 3.32
N GLU A 156 18.75 -31.52 2.82
CA GLU A 156 17.81 -30.55 2.27
C GLU A 156 16.58 -30.46 3.17
N ARG A 157 16.15 -29.25 3.48
CA ARG A 157 14.95 -28.96 4.26
C ARG A 157 14.31 -27.67 3.78
N SER A 158 12.99 -27.61 3.82
CA SER A 158 12.21 -26.40 3.57
C SER A 158 11.68 -25.85 4.89
N PHE A 159 11.80 -24.54 5.09
CA PHE A 159 11.31 -23.83 6.27
C PHE A 159 10.47 -22.64 5.82
N LYS A 160 9.31 -22.43 6.47
CA LYS A 160 8.45 -21.26 6.29
C LYS A 160 8.31 -20.57 7.64
N THR A 161 8.57 -19.27 7.68
CA THR A 161 8.33 -18.44 8.86
C THR A 161 7.00 -17.73 8.70
N GLU A 162 6.20 -17.69 9.77
CA GLU A 162 4.92 -16.98 9.76
C GLU A 162 5.11 -15.46 9.65
N GLN A 163 4.08 -14.79 9.12
CA GLN A 163 4.02 -13.33 9.15
C GLN A 163 3.77 -12.86 10.59
N THR A 164 4.68 -12.03 11.11
CA THR A 164 4.56 -11.43 12.44
C THR A 164 4.49 -9.92 12.35
N HIS A 165 3.73 -9.30 13.24
CA HIS A 165 3.71 -7.85 13.43
C HIS A 165 4.41 -7.50 14.74
N GLN A 166 5.14 -6.38 14.78
CA GLN A 166 5.95 -5.97 15.93
C GLN A 166 5.12 -5.74 17.19
N GLY A 167 3.85 -5.34 17.04
CA GLY A 167 2.89 -5.25 18.14
C GLY A 167 3.24 -4.18 19.17
N TYR A 168 3.74 -3.02 18.72
CA TYR A 168 4.07 -1.89 19.58
C TYR A 168 2.89 -1.45 20.45
N ILE A 169 3.19 -1.09 21.71
CA ILE A 169 2.20 -0.67 22.70
C ILE A 169 1.56 0.67 22.31
N GLU A 170 2.36 1.59 21.74
CA GLU A 170 1.88 2.85 21.19
C GLU A 170 1.57 2.67 19.68
N PRO A 171 0.31 2.86 19.25
CA PRO A 171 -0.01 2.86 17.82
C PRO A 171 0.59 4.08 17.11
N HIS A 172 0.86 3.94 15.81
CA HIS A 172 1.29 5.07 14.99
C HIS A 172 0.32 6.26 15.11
N ALA A 173 0.87 7.41 15.45
CA ALA A 173 0.16 8.68 15.53
C ALA A 173 1.02 9.77 14.91
N CYS A 174 0.37 10.80 14.37
CA CYS A 174 1.07 11.94 13.85
C CYS A 174 0.23 13.20 14.10
N VAL A 175 0.92 14.30 14.40
CA VAL A 175 0.36 15.65 14.37
C VAL A 175 1.13 16.44 13.32
N ALA A 176 0.42 17.15 12.47
CA ALA A 176 0.99 18.09 11.51
C ALA A 176 0.45 19.49 11.79
N SER A 177 1.33 20.50 11.76
CA SER A 177 0.97 21.91 11.84
C SER A 177 1.60 22.64 10.67
N VAL A 178 0.79 23.30 9.85
CA VAL A 178 1.27 24.10 8.72
C VAL A 178 1.14 25.58 9.09
N ASN A 179 2.26 26.29 9.04
CA ASN A 179 2.35 27.69 9.39
C ASN A 179 1.98 28.59 8.19
N ALA A 180 1.59 29.83 8.47
CA ALA A 180 1.14 30.78 7.44
C ALA A 180 2.25 31.17 6.44
N ASP A 181 3.51 30.96 6.79
CA ASP A 181 4.67 31.19 5.92
C ASP A 181 4.99 30.01 4.98
N GLY A 182 4.19 28.94 5.03
CA GLY A 182 4.36 27.74 4.22
C GLY A 182 5.30 26.69 4.83
N THR A 183 5.86 26.92 6.02
CA THR A 183 6.60 25.89 6.77
C THR A 183 5.64 24.91 7.45
N ALA A 184 6.13 23.70 7.77
CA ALA A 184 5.34 22.70 8.46
C ALA A 184 6.17 21.99 9.54
N ASP A 185 5.53 21.78 10.70
CA ASP A 185 6.04 20.97 11.79
C ASP A 185 5.29 19.64 11.83
N LEU A 186 6.06 18.55 12.00
CA LEU A 186 5.55 17.20 12.02
C LEU A 186 6.06 16.46 13.26
N TRP A 187 5.13 15.97 14.07
CA TRP A 187 5.41 15.08 15.20
C TRP A 187 4.97 13.68 14.80
N VAL A 188 5.92 12.74 14.73
CA VAL A 188 5.75 11.33 14.30
C VAL A 188 6.42 10.38 15.27
#